data_AF-A0A031FSK6-F1
#
_entry.id   AF-A0A031FSK6-F1
#
_cell.length_a   1.000
_cell.length_b   1.000
_cell.length_c   1.000
_cell.angle_alpha   90.00
_cell.angle_beta   90.00
_cell.angle_gamma   90.00
#
_symmetry.space_group_name_H-M   'P 1'
#
loop_
_entity.id
_entity.type
_entity.pdbx_description
1 polymer ?
#
loop_
_entity_poly.entity_id
_entity_poly.type
_entity_poly.pdbx_seq_one_letter_code
_entity_poly.pdbx_strand_id
1 'polypeptide(L)'
;MSLLIEETCTVILDFRLPPEFRAPADGVNETIVSIKVFNSQSPINIKDWHRASIFDAGWKFDFPHHYGDVGVRYQVNVQILHNQIPLLIEQDYFVTVNNTPHRQTLHLSPIGFLYVEAQEAEIVAPEEAITISLHEAESPDVELVSVKQDEQSVSGFYLKYDPDSVIPGKRYALTGIENRYHQRLRISPEQVELVPAMPNTSAQSFQKLMQWLEKPLRLFTDAGAKIR
;
A
#
# COMPACT_ATOMS: atom_id res chain seq x y z
N MET A 1 -10.30 -46.50 -13.92
CA MET A 1 -10.25 -45.42 -12.91
C MET A 1 -9.38 -44.32 -13.51
N SER A 2 -10.00 -43.27 -14.05
CA SER A 2 -9.24 -42.12 -14.56
C SER A 2 -8.81 -41.26 -13.39
N LEU A 3 -7.50 -41.03 -13.27
CA LEU A 3 -6.95 -39.92 -12.50
C LEU A 3 -7.38 -38.65 -13.22
N LEU A 4 -8.40 -37.96 -12.68
CA LEU A 4 -8.66 -36.58 -13.06
C LEU A 4 -7.40 -35.81 -12.70
N ILE A 5 -6.68 -35.36 -13.72
CA ILE A 5 -5.75 -34.25 -13.58
C ILE A 5 -6.66 -33.10 -13.17
N GLU A 6 -6.71 -32.76 -11.88
CA GLU A 6 -7.19 -31.45 -11.46
C GLU A 6 -6.27 -30.46 -12.17
N GLU A 7 -6.74 -29.87 -13.25
CA GLU A 7 -6.10 -28.69 -13.82
C GLU A 7 -6.13 -27.64 -12.72
N THR A 8 -5.00 -27.44 -12.04
CA THR A 8 -4.86 -26.40 -11.03
C THR A 8 -4.88 -25.06 -11.76
N CYS A 9 -6.08 -24.52 -11.91
CA CYS A 9 -6.37 -23.15 -12.31
C CYS A 9 -5.47 -22.20 -11.51
N THR A 10 -4.52 -21.55 -12.18
CA THR A 10 -3.46 -20.78 -11.52
C THR A 10 -3.69 -19.28 -11.69
N VAL A 11 -3.50 -18.53 -10.60
CA VAL A 11 -3.43 -17.07 -10.60
C VAL A 11 -1.98 -16.67 -10.46
N ILE A 12 -1.52 -15.74 -11.30
CA ILE A 12 -0.16 -15.22 -11.31
C ILE A 12 -0.21 -13.73 -10.96
N LEU A 13 0.48 -13.35 -9.89
CA LEU A 13 0.69 -11.97 -9.50
C LEU A 13 2.11 -11.55 -9.89
N ASP A 14 2.20 -10.49 -10.67
CA ASP A 14 3.46 -9.82 -10.98
C ASP A 14 3.61 -8.65 -9.99
N PHE A 15 4.36 -8.84 -8.90
CA PHE A 15 4.66 -7.76 -7.96
C PHE A 15 5.68 -6.81 -8.56
N ARG A 16 5.49 -5.51 -8.36
CA ARG A 16 6.38 -4.44 -8.83
C ARG A 16 6.76 -3.51 -7.69
N LEU A 17 8.03 -3.16 -7.62
CA LEU A 17 8.58 -2.10 -6.79
C LEU A 17 9.05 -0.94 -7.67
N PRO A 18 9.24 0.27 -7.12
CA PRO A 18 9.82 1.38 -7.87
C PRO A 18 11.24 1.03 -8.35
N PRO A 19 11.65 1.47 -9.55
CA PRO A 19 13.00 1.22 -10.08
C PRO A 19 14.14 1.70 -9.17
N GLU A 20 13.88 2.68 -8.32
CA GLU A 20 14.80 3.27 -7.37
C GLU A 20 14.85 2.55 -6.03
N PHE A 21 13.91 1.63 -5.76
CA PHE A 21 13.91 0.85 -4.53
C PHE A 21 15.17 -0.02 -4.44
N ARG A 22 15.79 -0.06 -3.28
CA ARG A 22 16.95 -0.90 -2.98
C ARG A 22 16.70 -1.59 -1.66
N ALA A 23 16.77 -2.92 -1.65
CA ALA A 23 16.67 -3.65 -0.40
C ALA A 23 17.90 -3.35 0.48
N PRO A 24 17.73 -3.28 1.81
CA PRO A 24 18.86 -3.24 2.73
C PRO A 24 19.79 -4.44 2.51
N ALA A 25 21.10 -4.18 2.40
CA ALA A 25 22.09 -5.22 2.13
C ALA A 25 22.47 -6.04 3.37
N ASP A 26 22.13 -5.54 4.55
CA ASP A 26 22.47 -6.10 5.86
C ASP A 26 21.21 -6.53 6.63
N GLY A 27 21.40 -6.93 7.89
CA GLY A 27 20.33 -7.32 8.81
C GLY A 27 19.55 -8.58 8.41
N VAL A 28 18.40 -8.76 9.05
CA VAL A 28 17.47 -9.86 8.78
C VAL A 28 16.41 -9.35 7.81
N ASN A 29 16.34 -10.00 6.66
CA ASN A 29 15.49 -9.59 5.54
C ASN A 29 14.40 -10.63 5.30
N GLU A 30 13.15 -10.21 5.24
CA GLU A 30 12.00 -11.11 5.08
C GLU A 30 10.98 -10.55 4.09
N THR A 31 10.42 -11.42 3.26
CA THR A 31 9.23 -11.14 2.44
C THR A 31 8.16 -12.15 2.79
N ILE A 32 6.96 -11.66 3.10
CA ILE A 32 5.78 -12.46 3.44
C ILE A 32 4.66 -12.10 2.48
N VAL A 33 3.99 -13.11 1.93
CA VAL A 33 2.78 -12.94 1.12
C VAL A 33 1.70 -13.87 1.66
N SER A 34 0.52 -13.32 1.96
CA SER A 34 -0.64 -14.09 2.43
C SER A 34 -1.86 -13.80 1.56
N ILE A 35 -2.51 -14.85 1.07
CA ILE A 35 -3.67 -14.78 0.18
C ILE A 35 -4.89 -15.31 0.90
N LYS A 36 -5.95 -14.49 0.97
CA LYS A 36 -7.22 -14.88 1.61
C LYS A 36 -8.41 -14.58 0.70
N VAL A 37 -9.48 -15.35 0.83
CA VAL A 37 -10.75 -15.03 0.16
C VAL A 37 -11.47 -13.92 0.93
N PHE A 38 -11.69 -12.77 0.28
CA PHE A 38 -12.22 -11.58 0.94
C PHE A 38 -13.72 -11.70 1.31
N ASN A 39 -14.50 -12.43 0.50
CA ASN A 39 -15.96 -12.51 0.66
C ASN A 39 -16.43 -13.73 1.48
N SER A 40 -15.60 -14.24 2.39
CA SER A 40 -15.95 -15.38 3.24
C SER A 40 -16.23 -14.90 4.67
N GLN A 41 -17.33 -15.38 5.29
CA GLN A 41 -17.69 -15.02 6.68
C GLN A 41 -16.58 -15.36 7.69
N SER A 42 -15.67 -16.26 7.32
CA SER A 42 -14.43 -16.53 8.00
C SER A 42 -13.32 -16.55 6.95
N PRO A 43 -12.22 -15.77 7.11
CA PRO A 43 -11.19 -15.67 6.09
C PRO A 43 -10.64 -17.04 5.71
N ILE A 44 -10.90 -17.48 4.48
CA ILE A 44 -10.32 -18.71 3.94
C ILE A 44 -8.91 -18.39 3.47
N ASN A 45 -7.91 -18.94 4.15
CA ASN A 45 -6.51 -18.84 3.72
C ASN A 45 -6.27 -19.74 2.50
N ILE A 46 -5.65 -19.19 1.47
CA ILE A 46 -5.32 -19.90 0.24
C ILE A 46 -3.84 -20.26 0.21
N LYS A 47 -2.98 -19.31 0.57
CA LYS A 47 -1.53 -19.50 0.56
C LYS A 47 -0.87 -18.49 1.47
N ASP A 48 -0.06 -18.99 2.39
CA ASP A 48 0.95 -18.22 3.10
C ASP A 48 2.31 -18.60 2.55
N TRP A 49 3.12 -17.59 2.26
CA TRP A 49 4.45 -17.75 1.71
C TRP A 49 5.42 -16.83 2.43
N HIS A 50 6.57 -17.37 2.79
CA HIS A 50 7.62 -16.68 3.49
C HIS A 50 8.96 -16.94 2.83
N ARG A 51 9.78 -15.91 2.77
CA ARG A 51 11.14 -15.98 2.25
C ARG A 51 12.05 -15.10 3.08
N ALA A 52 13.18 -15.66 3.53
CA ALA A 52 14.22 -14.96 4.26
C ALA A 52 15.13 -14.12 3.32
N SER A 53 14.52 -13.31 2.45
CA SER A 53 15.19 -12.31 1.63
C SER A 53 14.18 -11.28 1.11
N ILE A 54 14.66 -10.13 0.64
CA ILE A 54 13.86 -9.08 -0.01
C ILE A 54 14.18 -9.05 -1.51
N PHE A 55 13.22 -8.64 -2.33
CA PHE A 55 13.43 -8.40 -3.77
C PHE A 55 13.76 -6.93 -4.04
N ASP A 56 14.71 -6.67 -4.94
CA ASP A 56 15.09 -5.29 -5.34
C ASP A 56 14.22 -4.69 -6.44
N ALA A 57 13.37 -5.49 -7.08
CA ALA A 57 12.58 -5.09 -8.23
C ALA A 57 11.19 -5.75 -8.20
N GLY A 58 10.81 -6.45 -9.25
CA GLY A 58 9.59 -7.25 -9.26
C GLY A 58 9.85 -8.73 -9.04
N TRP A 59 8.83 -9.46 -8.61
CA TRP A 59 8.84 -10.91 -8.61
C TRP A 59 7.48 -11.47 -9.01
N LYS A 60 7.48 -12.74 -9.40
CA LYS A 60 6.25 -13.48 -9.71
C LYS A 60 5.85 -14.32 -8.52
N PHE A 61 4.56 -14.35 -8.26
CA PHE A 61 3.97 -15.18 -7.24
C PHE A 61 2.72 -15.84 -7.78
N ASP A 62 2.65 -17.16 -7.68
CA ASP A 62 1.47 -17.92 -8.09
C ASP A 62 0.70 -18.44 -6.89
N PHE A 63 -0.61 -18.61 -7.05
CA PHE A 63 -1.43 -19.34 -6.09
C PHE A 63 -2.59 -20.05 -6.81
N PRO A 64 -3.12 -21.14 -6.23
CA PRO A 64 -4.19 -21.89 -6.85
C PRO A 64 -5.54 -21.17 -6.71
N HIS A 65 -6.35 -21.26 -7.76
CA HIS A 65 -7.75 -20.88 -7.78
C HIS A 65 -8.59 -22.16 -7.74
N HIS A 66 -9.10 -22.52 -6.57
CA HIS A 66 -9.86 -23.76 -6.36
C HIS A 66 -11.37 -23.62 -6.62
N TYR A 67 -11.80 -22.43 -7.01
CA TYR A 67 -13.20 -22.14 -7.33
C TYR A 67 -13.33 -22.28 -8.85
N GLY A 68 -14.38 -22.92 -9.35
CA GLY A 68 -14.56 -23.14 -10.81
C GLY A 68 -14.88 -21.83 -11.55
N ASP A 69 -15.94 -21.83 -12.37
CA ASP A 69 -16.43 -20.64 -13.10
C ASP A 69 -17.07 -19.55 -12.20
N VAL A 70 -16.58 -19.38 -10.97
CA VAL A 70 -17.09 -18.45 -9.99
C VAL A 70 -16.10 -17.32 -9.80
N GLY A 71 -16.57 -16.08 -9.96
CA GLY A 71 -15.79 -14.89 -9.65
C GLY A 71 -15.43 -14.83 -8.16
N VAL A 72 -14.13 -14.91 -7.84
CA VAL A 72 -13.62 -14.81 -6.47
C VAL A 72 -12.73 -13.60 -6.31
N ARG A 73 -12.99 -12.81 -5.26
CA ARG A 73 -12.13 -11.72 -4.83
C ARG A 73 -11.19 -12.19 -3.72
N TYR A 74 -9.90 -12.09 -3.98
CA TYR A 74 -8.83 -12.37 -3.04
C TYR A 74 -8.30 -11.09 -2.45
N GLN A 75 -8.02 -11.09 -1.15
CA GLN A 75 -7.17 -10.11 -0.48
C GLN A 75 -5.74 -10.62 -0.49
N VAL A 76 -4.81 -9.76 -0.91
CA VAL A 76 -3.38 -10.05 -1.01
C VAL A 76 -2.67 -9.18 0.00
N ASN A 77 -2.13 -9.79 1.05
CA ASN A 77 -1.32 -9.09 2.04
C ASN A 77 0.15 -9.33 1.70
N VAL A 78 0.93 -8.26 1.57
CA VAL A 78 2.36 -8.31 1.29
C VAL A 78 3.10 -7.53 2.35
N GLN A 79 4.12 -8.16 2.95
CA GLN A 79 5.01 -7.50 3.89
C GLN A 79 6.45 -7.71 3.43
N ILE A 80 7.22 -6.63 3.45
CA ILE A 80 8.68 -6.65 3.31
C ILE A 80 9.22 -6.09 4.61
N LEU A 81 10.03 -6.88 5.30
CA LEU A 81 10.55 -6.55 6.63
C LEU A 81 12.08 -6.55 6.60
N HIS A 82 12.67 -5.55 7.24
CA HIS A 82 14.10 -5.52 7.55
C HIS A 82 14.26 -5.33 9.06
N ASN A 83 14.90 -6.30 9.73
CA ASN A 83 14.99 -6.37 11.18
C ASN A 83 13.62 -6.21 11.88
N GLN A 84 12.59 -6.88 11.34
CA GLN A 84 11.19 -6.82 11.81
C GLN A 84 10.50 -5.45 11.60
N ILE A 85 11.14 -4.51 10.92
CA ILE A 85 10.56 -3.21 10.58
C ILE A 85 9.97 -3.28 9.16
N PRO A 86 8.69 -2.90 8.97
CA PRO A 86 8.08 -2.88 7.64
C PRO A 86 8.70 -1.82 6.75
N LEU A 87 8.90 -2.19 5.48
CA LEU A 87 9.43 -1.31 4.44
C LEU A 87 8.35 -0.87 3.43
N LEU A 88 7.14 -1.42 3.52
CA LEU A 88 5.99 -1.05 2.70
C LEU A 88 4.99 -0.23 3.51
N ILE A 89 4.30 0.68 2.84
CA ILE A 89 3.07 1.30 3.31
C ILE A 89 2.00 0.22 3.39
N GLU A 90 1.19 0.22 4.45
CA GLU A 90 0.09 -0.71 4.59
C GLU A 90 -1.01 -0.37 3.56
N GLN A 91 -1.28 -1.32 2.66
CA GLN A 91 -2.29 -1.19 1.61
C GLN A 91 -3.06 -2.50 1.46
N ASP A 92 -4.37 -2.38 1.26
CA ASP A 92 -5.22 -3.51 0.93
C ASP A 92 -5.19 -3.77 -0.58
N TYR A 93 -4.47 -4.81 -1.00
CA TYR A 93 -4.49 -5.27 -2.39
C TYR A 93 -5.61 -6.28 -2.60
N PHE A 94 -6.38 -6.09 -3.67
CA PHE A 94 -7.43 -7.00 -4.07
C PHE A 94 -7.26 -7.49 -5.50
N VAL A 95 -7.50 -8.78 -5.70
CA VAL A 95 -7.44 -9.44 -7.01
C VAL A 95 -8.79 -10.11 -7.23
N THR A 96 -9.50 -9.72 -8.29
CA THR A 96 -10.78 -10.34 -8.65
C THR A 96 -10.58 -11.27 -9.83
N VAL A 97 -10.72 -12.57 -9.58
CA VAL A 97 -10.50 -13.62 -10.56
C VAL A 97 -11.85 -14.15 -11.01
N ASN A 98 -12.20 -13.87 -12.26
CA ASN A 98 -13.43 -14.38 -12.88
C ASN A 98 -13.17 -15.70 -13.64
N ASN A 99 -12.02 -15.78 -14.31
CA ASN A 99 -11.60 -16.94 -15.10
C ASN A 99 -10.12 -17.21 -14.85
N THR A 100 -9.69 -18.45 -15.08
CA THR A 100 -8.26 -18.83 -15.07
C THR A 100 -7.77 -19.35 -16.42
N PRO A 101 -6.49 -19.17 -16.76
CA PRO A 101 -5.45 -18.52 -15.97
C PRO A 101 -5.68 -17.02 -15.81
N HIS A 102 -5.36 -16.48 -14.63
CA HIS A 102 -5.48 -15.06 -14.34
C HIS A 102 -4.09 -14.46 -14.10
N ARG A 103 -3.83 -13.28 -14.64
CA ARG A 103 -2.60 -12.54 -14.39
C ARG A 103 -2.91 -11.09 -14.06
N GLN A 104 -2.33 -10.60 -12.97
CA GLN A 104 -2.46 -9.21 -12.55
C GLN A 104 -1.13 -8.69 -12.02
N THR A 105 -0.83 -7.42 -12.31
CA THR A 105 0.31 -6.72 -11.72
C THR A 105 -0.15 -6.04 -10.43
N LEU A 106 0.63 -6.17 -9.36
CA LEU A 106 0.42 -5.45 -8.11
C LEU A 106 1.63 -4.56 -7.84
N HIS A 107 1.39 -3.24 -7.87
CA HIS A 107 2.41 -2.24 -7.58
C HIS A 107 2.45 -1.99 -6.08
N LEU A 108 3.60 -2.29 -5.47
CA LEU A 108 3.83 -2.16 -4.05
C LEU A 108 4.38 -0.77 -3.73
N SER A 109 3.98 -0.20 -2.61
CA SER A 109 4.38 1.15 -2.21
C SER A 109 5.37 1.10 -1.04
N PRO A 110 6.70 1.10 -1.27
CA PRO A 110 7.68 1.30 -0.21
C PRO A 110 7.51 2.60 0.55
N ILE A 111 7.98 2.67 1.78
CA ILE A 111 8.06 3.93 2.51
C ILE A 111 8.90 4.93 1.69
N GLY A 112 8.34 6.12 1.44
CA GLY A 112 8.89 7.16 0.54
C GLY A 112 8.44 7.09 -0.92
N PHE A 113 7.72 6.04 -1.32
CA PHE A 113 7.19 5.87 -2.68
C PHE A 113 5.75 5.35 -2.65
N LEU A 114 4.81 6.19 -3.07
CA LEU A 114 3.41 5.81 -3.19
C LEU A 114 3.08 5.51 -4.64
N TYR A 115 2.58 4.30 -4.94
CA TYR A 115 2.06 4.05 -6.28
C TYR A 115 0.73 4.78 -6.48
N VAL A 116 0.62 5.48 -7.60
CA VAL A 116 -0.51 6.31 -7.96
C VAL A 116 -1.00 5.90 -9.34
N GLU A 117 -2.28 5.62 -9.46
CA GLU A 117 -2.97 5.42 -10.73
C GLU A 117 -4.06 6.48 -10.87
N ALA A 118 -4.09 7.17 -12.01
CA ALA A 118 -5.26 7.94 -12.37
C ALA A 118 -6.17 7.07 -13.24
N GLN A 119 -7.46 7.03 -12.93
CA GLN A 119 -8.44 6.46 -13.84
C GLN A 119 -8.55 7.40 -15.04
N GLU A 120 -8.45 6.84 -16.24
CA GLU A 120 -8.48 7.55 -17.53
C GLU A 120 -9.44 8.74 -17.46
N ALA A 121 -8.89 9.96 -17.54
CA ALA A 121 -9.69 11.10 -17.91
C ALA A 121 -10.26 10.80 -19.30
N GLU A 122 -11.55 11.10 -19.53
CA GLU A 122 -12.12 11.02 -20.88
C GLU A 122 -11.26 11.86 -21.82
N ILE A 123 -10.43 11.21 -22.65
CA ILE A 123 -9.56 11.76 -23.71
C ILE A 123 -9.45 13.29 -23.65
N VAL A 124 -8.61 13.80 -22.75
CA VAL A 124 -8.29 15.22 -22.71
C VAL A 124 -7.10 15.45 -23.65
N ALA A 125 -7.00 16.66 -24.21
CA ALA A 125 -6.07 16.92 -25.30
C ALA A 125 -4.60 16.82 -24.83
N PRO A 126 -3.67 16.31 -25.64
CA PRO A 126 -2.25 16.12 -25.32
C PRO A 126 -1.47 17.31 -24.72
N GLU A 127 -2.05 18.50 -24.75
CA GLU A 127 -1.42 19.76 -24.34
C GLU A 127 -1.74 20.13 -22.88
N GLU A 128 -2.41 19.25 -22.14
CA GLU A 128 -2.94 19.52 -20.80
C GLU A 128 -2.08 18.82 -19.73
N ALA A 129 -1.33 19.63 -18.98
CA ALA A 129 -0.60 19.13 -17.82
C ALA A 129 -1.58 18.81 -16.69
N ILE A 130 -1.34 17.71 -15.98
CA ILE A 130 -2.06 17.32 -14.77
C ILE A 130 -1.19 17.65 -13.56
N THR A 131 -1.81 18.17 -12.50
CA THR A 131 -1.18 18.34 -11.19
C THR A 131 -1.72 17.27 -10.24
N ILE A 132 -0.82 16.47 -9.68
CA ILE A 132 -1.15 15.47 -8.66
C ILE A 132 -0.51 15.92 -7.35
N SER A 133 -1.34 16.08 -6.33
CA SER A 133 -0.93 16.56 -5.01
C SER A 133 -1.33 15.57 -3.92
N LEU A 134 -0.43 15.37 -2.97
CA LEU A 134 -0.62 14.61 -1.74
C LEU A 134 -0.63 15.59 -0.58
N HIS A 135 -1.73 15.65 0.17
CA HIS A 135 -1.93 16.59 1.27
C HIS A 135 -2.56 15.90 2.48
N GLU A 136 -2.57 16.57 3.62
CA GLU A 136 -3.24 16.05 4.81
C GLU A 136 -4.76 15.93 4.58
N ALA A 137 -5.35 14.77 4.87
CA ALA A 137 -6.76 14.52 4.54
C ALA A 137 -7.74 15.50 5.23
N GLU A 138 -7.38 16.01 6.41
CA GLU A 138 -8.17 16.98 7.17
C GLU A 138 -7.82 18.44 6.86
N SER A 139 -6.77 18.70 6.10
CA SER A 139 -6.25 20.04 5.83
C SER A 139 -5.61 20.10 4.44
N PRO A 140 -6.41 20.27 3.37
CA PRO A 140 -5.92 20.27 1.99
C PRO A 140 -4.87 21.35 1.68
N ASP A 141 -4.81 22.42 2.49
CA ASP A 141 -3.81 23.48 2.36
C ASP A 141 -2.40 23.03 2.81
N VAL A 142 -2.30 21.90 3.52
CA VAL A 142 -1.02 21.33 3.96
C VAL A 142 -0.60 20.26 2.95
N GLU A 143 0.07 20.70 1.90
CA GLU A 143 0.61 19.84 0.85
C GLU A 143 1.95 19.21 1.26
N LEU A 144 2.07 17.89 1.09
CA LEU A 144 3.30 17.13 1.30
C LEU A 144 4.19 17.16 0.05
N VAL A 145 3.58 16.90 -1.11
CA VAL A 145 4.26 16.90 -2.41
C VAL A 145 3.25 17.14 -3.53
N SER A 146 3.69 17.81 -4.58
CA SER A 146 2.98 17.94 -5.84
C SER A 146 3.89 17.65 -7.03
N VAL A 147 3.34 17.01 -8.05
CA VAL A 147 4.01 16.73 -9.30
C VAL A 147 3.13 17.17 -10.47
N LYS A 148 3.76 17.76 -11.48
CA LYS A 148 3.14 18.00 -12.78
C LYS A 148 3.51 16.87 -13.72
N GLN A 149 2.51 16.26 -14.35
CA GLN A 149 2.67 15.17 -15.30
C GLN A 149 1.96 15.52 -16.59
N ASP A 150 2.49 15.03 -17.70
CA ASP A 150 1.84 15.13 -19.00
C ASP A 150 0.69 14.10 -19.03
N GLU A 151 -0.49 14.44 -19.54
CA GLU A 151 -1.66 13.54 -19.49
C GLU A 151 -1.39 12.14 -20.07
N GLN A 152 -0.61 12.06 -21.16
CA GLN A 152 -0.24 10.81 -21.81
C GLN A 152 0.60 9.87 -20.93
N SER A 153 1.15 10.37 -19.83
CA SER A 153 1.98 9.62 -18.87
C SER A 153 1.24 9.19 -17.60
N VAL A 154 -0.02 9.61 -17.42
CA VAL A 154 -0.78 9.46 -16.17
C VAL A 154 -1.66 8.19 -16.17
N SER A 155 -1.11 7.06 -16.61
CA SER A 155 -1.77 5.75 -16.40
C SER A 155 -1.37 5.11 -15.07
N GLY A 156 -0.12 5.32 -14.63
CA GLY A 156 0.33 4.98 -13.28
C GLY A 156 1.83 5.20 -13.06
N PHE A 157 2.21 5.70 -11.89
CA PHE A 157 3.60 6.01 -11.54
C PHE A 157 3.83 5.97 -10.03
N TYR A 158 5.09 6.07 -9.59
CA TYR A 158 5.43 6.20 -8.17
C TYR A 158 5.63 7.66 -7.80
N LEU A 159 4.76 8.19 -6.94
CA LEU A 159 4.92 9.49 -6.32
C LEU A 159 5.92 9.37 -5.17
N LYS A 160 7.07 10.04 -5.32
CA LYS A 160 8.09 10.12 -4.27
C LYS A 160 7.70 11.19 -3.24
N TYR A 161 7.75 10.84 -1.96
CA TYR A 161 7.57 11.78 -0.85
C TYR A 161 8.71 11.63 0.16
N ASP A 162 8.91 12.63 1.00
CA ASP A 162 9.87 12.58 2.09
C ASP A 162 9.23 11.93 3.33
N PRO A 163 9.63 10.72 3.75
CA PRO A 163 9.06 10.08 4.92
C PRO A 163 9.28 10.88 6.22
N ASP A 164 10.35 11.68 6.32
CA ASP A 164 10.60 12.48 7.53
C ASP A 164 9.59 13.64 7.70
N SER A 165 8.87 13.99 6.63
CA SER A 165 7.81 15.00 6.63
C SER A 165 6.42 14.45 7.01
N VAL A 166 6.32 13.13 7.23
CA VAL A 166 5.07 12.45 7.54
C VAL A 166 4.78 12.45 9.04
N ILE A 167 3.53 12.67 9.41
CA ILE A 167 3.05 12.56 10.80
C ILE A 167 2.54 11.13 11.04
N PRO A 168 3.09 10.39 12.03
CA PRO A 168 2.63 9.03 12.35
C PRO A 168 1.13 8.97 12.65
N GLY A 169 0.45 7.95 12.10
CA GLY A 169 -0.99 7.74 12.32
C GLY A 169 -1.90 8.68 11.52
N LYS A 170 -1.32 9.57 10.70
CA LYS A 170 -2.07 10.55 9.94
C LYS A 170 -2.38 10.03 8.53
N ARG A 171 -3.60 10.31 8.06
CA ARG A 171 -4.04 9.99 6.71
C ARG A 171 -3.80 11.18 5.77
N TYR A 172 -3.33 10.85 4.58
CA TYR A 172 -3.09 11.78 3.50
C TYR A 172 -4.05 11.46 2.35
N ALA A 173 -4.50 12.50 1.67
CA ALA A 173 -5.38 12.41 0.52
C ALA A 173 -4.61 12.75 -0.76
N LEU A 174 -4.89 11.99 -1.82
CA LEU A 174 -4.39 12.24 -3.17
C LEU A 174 -5.46 12.94 -3.99
N THR A 175 -5.08 14.02 -4.65
CA THR A 175 -5.95 14.72 -5.62
C THR A 175 -5.23 14.93 -6.93
N GLY A 176 -5.95 14.73 -8.02
CA GLY A 176 -5.51 15.08 -9.36
C GLY A 176 -6.35 16.19 -9.94
N ILE A 177 -5.72 17.17 -10.56
CA ILE A 177 -6.38 18.27 -11.25
C ILE A 177 -5.80 18.40 -12.65
N GLU A 178 -6.67 18.37 -13.65
CA GLU A 178 -6.35 18.76 -15.03
C GLU A 178 -6.27 20.30 -15.10
N ASN A 179 -5.13 20.86 -15.54
CA ASN A 179 -4.81 22.27 -15.30
C ASN A 179 -5.58 23.29 -16.19
N ARG A 180 -6.10 22.88 -17.34
CA ARG A 180 -6.82 23.74 -18.29
C ARG A 180 -8.23 24.03 -17.82
N TYR A 181 -9.01 23.00 -17.48
CA TYR A 181 -10.40 23.13 -17.07
C TYR A 181 -10.58 22.95 -15.56
N HIS A 182 -9.50 22.69 -14.82
CA HIS A 182 -9.51 22.49 -13.36
C HIS A 182 -10.43 21.33 -12.95
N GLN A 183 -10.52 20.32 -13.82
CA GLN A 183 -11.34 19.14 -13.57
C GLN A 183 -10.62 18.21 -12.62
N ARG A 184 -11.38 17.64 -11.68
CA ARG A 184 -10.85 16.64 -10.74
C ARG A 184 -10.73 15.30 -11.44
N LEU A 185 -9.56 14.71 -11.30
CA LEU A 185 -9.28 13.36 -11.76
C LEU A 185 -9.51 12.38 -10.62
N ARG A 186 -10.00 11.20 -10.97
CA ARG A 186 -10.13 10.10 -10.02
C ARG A 186 -8.79 9.40 -9.89
N ILE A 187 -8.16 9.54 -8.74
CA ILE A 187 -6.86 8.95 -8.44
C ILE A 187 -7.01 7.84 -7.39
N SER A 188 -6.20 6.80 -7.53
CA SER A 188 -6.05 5.70 -6.60
C SER A 188 -4.61 5.60 -6.08
N PRO A 189 -4.40 5.38 -4.77
CA PRO A 189 -5.42 5.38 -3.73
C PRO A 189 -5.95 6.80 -3.47
N GLU A 190 -7.21 6.95 -3.04
CA GLU A 190 -7.77 8.28 -2.70
C GLU A 190 -7.22 8.79 -1.36
N GLN A 191 -7.07 7.89 -0.39
CA GLN A 191 -6.49 8.16 0.91
C GLN A 191 -5.55 7.03 1.34
N VAL A 192 -4.49 7.39 2.05
CA VAL A 192 -3.49 6.44 2.54
C VAL A 192 -2.95 6.92 3.89
N GLU A 193 -2.67 5.98 4.79
CA GLU A 193 -1.88 6.28 5.99
C GLU A 193 -0.40 6.12 5.64
N LEU A 194 0.34 7.22 5.71
CA LEU A 194 1.78 7.19 5.42
C LEU A 194 2.54 6.90 6.71
N VAL A 195 3.67 6.21 6.54
CA VAL A 195 4.55 5.85 7.64
C VAL A 195 5.83 6.70 7.52
N PRO A 196 6.30 7.34 8.60
CA PRO A 196 7.55 8.09 8.55
C PRO A 196 8.76 7.18 8.37
N ALA A 197 9.93 7.75 8.05
CA ALA A 197 11.17 6.98 8.11
C ALA A 197 11.37 6.54 9.57
N MET A 198 11.49 5.23 9.77
CA MET A 198 11.86 4.72 11.08
C MET A 198 13.31 5.12 11.32
N PRO A 199 13.62 5.78 12.46
CA PRO A 199 15.00 6.10 12.77
C PRO A 199 15.81 4.80 12.76
N ASN A 200 17.03 4.85 12.19
CA ASN A 200 18.02 3.79 12.37
C ASN A 200 18.37 3.70 13.85
N THR A 201 17.52 3.02 14.62
CA THR A 201 17.73 2.78 16.03
C THR A 201 18.72 1.65 16.18
N SER A 202 19.99 2.02 16.37
CA SER A 202 20.74 1.33 17.41
C SER A 202 19.85 1.25 18.66
N ALA A 203 19.83 0.08 19.31
CA ALA A 203 18.84 -0.39 20.28
C ALA A 203 18.49 0.53 21.49
N GLN A 204 19.06 1.73 21.59
CA GLN A 204 18.89 2.66 22.69
C GLN A 204 17.66 3.58 22.59
N SER A 205 17.13 3.88 21.39
CA SER A 205 16.01 4.82 21.27
C SER A 205 14.62 4.15 21.34
N PHE A 206 14.50 2.86 21.00
CA PHE A 206 13.28 2.06 21.19
C PHE A 206 12.88 1.93 22.66
N GLN A 207 13.86 1.89 23.57
CA GLN A 207 13.62 1.87 25.02
C GLN A 207 12.96 3.18 25.52
N LYS A 208 13.27 4.33 24.90
CA LYS A 208 12.64 5.61 25.26
C LYS A 208 11.18 5.69 24.79
N LEU A 209 10.86 5.10 23.64
CA LEU A 209 9.50 5.09 23.11
C LEU A 209 8.59 4.15 23.92
N MET A 210 9.11 2.98 24.32
CA MET A 210 8.44 2.08 25.26
C MET A 210 8.23 2.73 26.64
N GLN A 211 9.23 3.43 27.18
CA GLN A 211 9.09 4.17 28.44
C GLN A 211 8.10 5.34 28.37
N TRP A 212 7.86 5.90 27.18
CA TRP A 212 6.86 6.94 26.97
C TRP A 212 5.44 6.35 26.95
N LEU A 213 5.26 5.18 26.31
CA LEU A 213 3.98 4.45 26.26
C LEU A 213 3.60 3.79 27.59
N GLU A 214 4.57 3.46 28.44
CA GLU A 214 4.31 2.93 29.80
C GLU A 214 3.88 3.99 30.82
N LYS A 215 3.87 5.29 30.46
CA LYS A 215 3.29 6.30 31.34
C LYS A 215 1.76 6.15 31.31
N PRO A 216 1.11 5.81 32.43
CA PRO A 216 -0.34 5.67 32.45
C PRO A 216 -0.97 7.00 32.05
N LEU A 217 -1.82 6.95 31.02
CA LEU A 217 -2.72 8.03 30.63
C LEU A 217 -3.48 8.45 31.88
N ARG A 218 -3.12 9.60 32.45
CA ARG A 218 -3.90 10.23 33.52
C ARG A 218 -5.22 10.66 32.91
N LEU A 219 -6.21 9.79 32.99
CA LEU A 219 -7.62 10.13 32.79
C LEU A 219 -7.95 11.28 33.74
N PHE A 220 -8.07 12.49 33.19
CA PHE A 220 -8.67 13.61 33.89
C PHE A 220 -10.17 13.31 34.05
N THR A 221 -10.53 12.57 35.09
CA THR A 221 -11.90 12.58 35.59
C THR A 221 -12.07 13.85 36.41
N ASP A 222 -12.48 14.92 35.75
CA ASP A 222 -13.05 16.09 36.41
C ASP A 222 -14.49 15.71 36.81
N ALA A 223 -14.66 15.29 38.05
CA ALA A 223 -15.97 14.97 38.63
C ALA A 223 -15.96 15.32 40.12
N GLY A 224 -16.43 16.53 40.44
CA GLY A 224 -16.57 16.91 41.85
C GLY A 224 -16.96 18.36 42.12
N ALA A 225 -17.86 18.94 41.33
CA ALA A 225 -18.60 20.12 41.76
C ALA A 225 -19.33 19.81 43.08
N LYS A 226 -18.90 20.43 44.18
CA LYS A 226 -19.71 20.54 45.40
C LYS A 226 -20.47 21.87 45.36
N ILE A 227 -21.75 21.76 45.04
CA ILE A 227 -22.76 22.75 45.40
C ILE A 227 -23.20 22.44 46.84
N ARG A 228 -23.25 23.51 47.65
CA ARG A 228 -23.62 23.66 49.07
C ARG A 228 -22.53 23.41 50.10
#